data_AF-X1GJM2-F1
#
_entry.id   AF-X1GJM2-F1
#
_cell.length_a   1.000
_cell.length_b   1.000
_cell.length_c   1.000
_cell.angle_alpha   90.00
_cell.angle_beta   90.00
_cell.angle_gamma   90.00
#
_symmetry.space_group_name_H-M   'P 1'
#
loop_
_entity.id
_entity.type
_entity.pdbx_description
1 polymer ?
#
loop_
_entity_poly.entity_id
_entity_poly.type
_entity_poly.pdbx_seq_one_letter_code
_entity_poly.pdbx_strand_id
1 'polypeptide(L)'
;MQVERLLSSFGPTEGKVLRLSDGKKPKSIGWIQCVGSRSTQQGFPYCSRVCCMYATKEASIVKEANPDIDITIYYIDIRAYGKDFQQYYDHAKDTGVKYVRGRPSSIYENKNKSLSLSLIETTAFAAAPLAMETLSGISFGP
;
A
#
# COMPACT_ATOMS: atom_id res chain seq x y z
N MET A 1 -12.37 -5.13 3.24
CA MET A 1 -12.90 -5.85 4.41
C MET A 1 -12.24 -7.22 4.66
N GLN A 2 -11.53 -7.83 3.70
CA GLN A 2 -10.77 -9.06 3.98
C GLN A 2 -9.61 -8.83 4.97
N VAL A 3 -8.90 -7.71 4.84
CA VAL A 3 -7.80 -7.34 5.75
C VAL A 3 -8.28 -7.25 7.20
N GLU A 4 -9.38 -6.55 7.49
CA GLU A 4 -9.93 -6.53 8.86
C GLU A 4 -10.24 -7.92 9.43
N ARG A 5 -10.73 -8.86 8.60
CA ARG A 5 -10.93 -10.25 9.06
C ARG A 5 -9.61 -10.96 9.35
N LEU A 6 -8.56 -10.71 8.58
CA LEU A 6 -7.22 -11.26 8.81
C LEU A 6 -6.55 -10.65 10.06
N LEU A 7 -6.81 -9.38 10.35
CA LEU A 7 -6.29 -8.67 11.52
C LEU A 7 -7.06 -8.98 12.81
N SER A 8 -8.29 -9.48 12.71
CA SER A 8 -9.10 -9.84 13.87
C SER A 8 -8.49 -11.03 14.62
N SER A 9 -8.44 -10.97 15.96
CA SER A 9 -8.05 -12.10 16.81
C SER A 9 -8.97 -13.32 16.65
N PHE A 10 -10.23 -13.11 16.26
CA PHE A 10 -11.19 -14.16 15.89
C PHE A 10 -11.27 -14.36 14.35
N GLY A 11 -10.21 -13.94 13.66
CA GLY A 11 -10.02 -14.10 12.24
C GLY A 11 -9.53 -15.49 11.87
N PRO A 12 -9.55 -15.86 10.57
CA PRO A 12 -9.02 -17.14 10.10
C PRO A 12 -7.51 -17.29 10.34
N THR A 13 -6.79 -16.18 10.54
CA THR A 13 -5.36 -16.16 10.86
C THR A 13 -5.07 -15.76 12.31
N GLU A 14 -6.09 -15.70 13.18
CA GLU A 14 -5.96 -15.33 14.60
C GLU A 14 -5.24 -13.99 14.82
N GLY A 15 -5.41 -13.03 13.90
CA GLY A 15 -4.75 -11.73 13.94
C GLY A 15 -3.33 -11.71 13.38
N LYS A 16 -2.80 -12.84 12.89
CA LYS A 16 -1.48 -12.91 12.26
C LYS A 16 -1.54 -12.40 10.82
N VAL A 17 -0.64 -11.47 10.50
CA VAL A 17 -0.49 -10.92 9.14
C VAL A 17 0.34 -11.90 8.30
N LEU A 18 -0.34 -12.79 7.59
CA LEU A 18 0.27 -13.82 6.75
C LEU A 18 -0.13 -13.65 5.29
N ARG A 19 0.80 -13.97 4.39
CA ARG A 19 0.53 -14.08 2.96
C ARG A 19 -0.30 -15.33 2.69
N LEU A 20 -1.43 -15.18 1.99
CA LEU A 20 -2.32 -16.31 1.67
C LEU A 20 -1.68 -17.35 0.72
N SER A 21 -0.65 -16.96 -0.03
CA SER A 21 -0.05 -17.81 -1.07
C SER A 21 1.00 -18.80 -0.56
N ASP A 22 1.68 -18.47 0.53
CA ASP A 22 2.77 -19.26 1.13
C ASP A 22 2.76 -19.30 2.67
N GLY A 23 1.80 -18.64 3.32
CA GLY A 23 1.64 -18.61 4.78
C GLY A 23 2.74 -17.85 5.52
N LYS A 24 3.64 -17.16 4.82
CA LYS A 24 4.78 -16.45 5.43
C LYS A 24 4.41 -15.03 5.83
N LYS A 25 5.12 -14.50 6.83
CA LYS A 25 5.03 -13.08 7.21
C LYS A 25 5.56 -12.22 6.05
N PRO A 26 4.79 -11.23 5.56
CA PRO A 26 5.26 -10.33 4.52
C PRO A 26 6.34 -9.39 5.08
N LYS A 27 7.38 -9.12 4.29
CA LYS A 27 8.38 -8.09 4.61
C LYS A 27 7.89 -6.68 4.30
N SER A 28 7.02 -6.55 3.30
CA SER A 28 6.45 -5.28 2.87
C SER A 28 4.98 -5.44 2.47
N ILE A 29 4.20 -4.39 2.68
CA ILE A 29 2.77 -4.32 2.35
C ILE A 29 2.46 -2.97 1.69
N GLY A 30 1.75 -3.03 0.56
CA GLY A 30 1.26 -1.86 -0.16
C GLY A 30 -0.26 -1.76 -0.12
N TRP A 31 -0.80 -0.63 0.34
CA TRP A 31 -2.20 -0.28 0.19
C TRP A 31 -2.40 0.59 -1.04
N ILE A 32 -3.38 0.26 -1.86
CA ILE A 32 -3.70 1.01 -3.08
C ILE A 32 -5.04 1.73 -2.89
N GLN A 33 -5.01 3.05 -2.94
CA GLN A 33 -6.21 3.86 -2.77
C GLN A 33 -6.99 4.02 -4.07
N CYS A 34 -8.28 4.36 -3.94
CA CYS A 34 -9.20 4.61 -5.05
C CYS A 34 -9.43 3.40 -5.98
N VAL A 35 -9.24 2.17 -5.49
CA VAL A 35 -9.65 0.97 -6.24
C VAL A 35 -11.18 0.94 -6.35
N GLY A 36 -11.70 0.95 -7.58
CA GLY A 36 -13.15 1.02 -7.84
C GLY A 36 -13.80 2.36 -7.47
N SER A 37 -13.01 3.45 -7.39
CA SER A 37 -13.53 4.80 -7.12
C SER A 37 -12.70 5.84 -7.84
N ARG A 38 -13.25 7.04 -8.07
CA ARG A 38 -12.58 8.11 -8.82
C ARG A 38 -12.01 7.60 -10.15
N SER A 39 -12.81 6.78 -10.83
CA SER A 39 -12.47 6.12 -12.09
C SER A 39 -13.61 6.36 -13.07
N THR A 40 -13.49 7.42 -13.88
CA THR A 40 -14.47 7.74 -14.93
C THR A 40 -14.57 6.63 -15.97
N GLN A 41 -13.44 6.03 -16.35
CA GLN A 41 -13.37 4.92 -17.30
C GLN A 41 -14.13 3.68 -16.84
N GLN A 42 -14.20 3.43 -15.53
CA GLN A 42 -14.93 2.28 -14.97
C GLN A 42 -16.37 2.63 -14.56
N GLY A 43 -16.84 3.86 -14.83
CA GLY A 43 -18.20 4.30 -14.46
C GLY A 43 -18.36 4.71 -13.00
N PHE A 44 -17.27 4.84 -12.23
CA PHE A 44 -17.29 5.19 -10.81
C PHE A 44 -16.57 6.52 -10.54
N PRO A 45 -17.10 7.67 -10.99
CA PRO A 45 -16.44 8.97 -10.86
C PRO A 45 -16.39 9.50 -9.41
N TYR A 46 -17.16 8.90 -8.50
CA TYR A 46 -17.30 9.37 -7.12
C TYR A 46 -16.21 8.82 -6.19
N CYS A 47 -16.05 9.48 -5.04
CA CYS A 47 -15.16 9.04 -3.97
C CYS A 47 -15.95 8.17 -2.96
N SER A 48 -15.42 7.00 -2.61
CA SER A 48 -15.99 6.11 -1.57
C SER A 48 -15.90 6.65 -0.14
N ARG A 49 -15.27 7.80 0.05
CA ARG A 49 -15.21 8.58 1.28
C ARG A 49 -14.45 8.00 2.47
N VAL A 50 -14.50 6.70 2.69
CA VAL A 50 -13.97 6.05 3.90
C VAL A 50 -12.61 5.37 3.70
N CYS A 51 -12.27 5.06 2.44
CA CYS A 51 -11.11 4.22 2.12
C CYS A 51 -9.76 4.82 2.55
N CYS A 52 -9.61 6.15 2.60
CA CYS A 52 -8.37 6.79 3.06
C CYS A 52 -8.10 6.49 4.53
N MET A 53 -9.10 6.66 5.39
CA MET A 53 -8.92 6.49 6.82
C MET A 53 -8.89 5.03 7.25
N TYR A 54 -9.64 4.16 6.57
CA TYR A 54 -9.54 2.71 6.81
C TYR A 54 -8.17 2.17 6.42
N ALA A 55 -7.59 2.61 5.30
CA ALA A 55 -6.24 2.21 4.93
C ALA A 55 -5.21 2.68 5.96
N THR A 56 -5.28 3.95 6.40
CA THR A 56 -4.43 4.46 7.48
C THR A 56 -4.58 3.64 8.76
N LYS A 57 -5.82 3.31 9.15
CA LYS A 57 -6.09 2.51 10.35
C LYS A 57 -5.48 1.12 10.28
N GLU A 58 -5.80 0.38 9.22
CA GLU A 58 -5.28 -0.97 9.02
C GLU A 58 -3.74 -0.96 8.94
N ALA A 59 -3.16 0.01 8.24
CA ALA A 59 -1.71 0.18 8.14
C ALA A 59 -1.05 0.43 9.50
N SER A 60 -1.60 1.35 10.31
CA SER A 60 -1.06 1.64 11.65
C SER A 60 -1.13 0.42 12.56
N ILE A 61 -2.26 -0.30 12.58
CA ILE A 61 -2.41 -1.52 13.39
C ILE A 61 -1.37 -2.58 12.99
N VAL A 62 -1.15 -2.78 11.68
CA VAL A 62 -0.14 -3.73 11.21
C VAL A 62 1.27 -3.28 11.60
N LYS A 63 1.57 -1.98 11.51
CA LYS A 63 2.88 -1.42 11.86
C LYS A 63 3.18 -1.57 13.35
N GLU A 64 2.20 -1.28 14.20
CA GLU A 64 2.31 -1.41 15.65
C GLU A 64 2.53 -2.86 16.06
N ALA A 65 1.79 -3.80 15.47
CA ALA A 65 1.96 -5.22 15.74
C ALA A 65 3.26 -5.80 15.15
N ASN A 66 3.78 -5.20 14.07
CA ASN A 66 4.94 -5.69 13.32
C ASN A 66 5.84 -4.52 12.85
N PRO A 67 6.69 -3.97 13.75
CA PRO A 67 7.52 -2.80 13.43
C PRO A 67 8.50 -3.04 12.28
N ASP A 68 8.86 -4.30 12.03
CA ASP A 68 9.77 -4.77 10.98
C ASP A 68 9.17 -4.73 9.56
N ILE A 69 7.85 -4.60 9.42
CA ILE A 69 7.20 -4.59 8.10
C ILE A 69 7.25 -3.18 7.49
N ASP A 70 7.73 -3.09 6.26
CA ASP A 70 7.65 -1.88 5.46
C ASP A 70 6.23 -1.67 4.91
N ILE A 71 5.60 -0.57 5.32
CA ILE A 71 4.21 -0.26 4.92
C ILE A 71 4.18 0.98 4.06
N THR A 72 3.53 0.89 2.90
CA THR A 72 3.35 2.02 1.98
C THR A 72 1.89 2.15 1.55
N ILE A 73 1.33 3.36 1.62
CA ILE A 73 0.01 3.71 1.11
C ILE A 73 0.18 4.54 -0.16
N TYR A 74 -0.28 4.00 -1.29
CA TYR A 74 -0.27 4.64 -2.60
C TYR A 74 -1.58 5.40 -2.83
N TYR A 75 -1.50 6.71 -3.00
CA TYR A 75 -2.68 7.58 -3.03
C TYR A 75 -2.62 8.64 -4.14
N ILE A 76 -3.80 9.17 -4.48
CA ILE A 76 -3.93 10.36 -5.34
C ILE A 76 -4.01 11.60 -4.45
N ASP A 77 -5.02 11.61 -3.58
CA ASP A 77 -5.22 12.60 -2.53
C ASP A 77 -5.64 11.87 -1.25
N ILE A 78 -5.04 12.22 -0.11
CA ILE A 78 -5.50 11.76 1.20
C ILE A 78 -6.69 12.61 1.60
N ARG A 79 -7.79 11.94 1.92
CA ARG A 79 -9.02 12.59 2.37
C ARG A 79 -9.32 12.25 3.81
N ALA A 80 -8.79 13.06 4.70
CA ALA A 80 -8.94 12.96 6.15
C ALA A 80 -9.95 13.99 6.67
N TYR A 81 -11.16 14.05 6.07
CA TYR A 81 -12.20 14.97 6.52
C TYR A 81 -13.01 14.32 7.66
N GLY A 82 -12.75 14.77 8.86
CA GLY A 82 -13.37 14.27 10.08
C GLY A 82 -12.65 14.87 11.27
N LYS A 83 -13.33 14.89 12.43
CA LYS A 83 -12.67 15.31 13.65
C LYS A 83 -11.49 14.37 13.91
N ASP A 84 -10.32 14.95 14.18
CA ASP A 84 -9.08 14.26 14.52
C ASP A 84 -8.47 13.34 13.44
N PHE A 85 -9.05 13.31 12.23
CA PHE A 85 -8.55 12.45 11.14
C PHE A 85 -7.20 12.90 10.59
N GLN A 86 -6.97 14.22 10.52
CA GLN A 86 -5.67 14.76 10.11
C GLN A 86 -4.58 14.34 11.10
N GLN A 87 -4.83 14.46 12.40
CA GLN A 87 -3.89 14.07 13.44
C GLN A 87 -3.63 12.56 13.39
N TYR A 88 -4.64 11.74 13.08
CA TYR A 88 -4.46 10.30 12.91
C TYR A 88 -3.58 9.96 11.70
N TYR A 89 -3.75 10.68 10.59
CA TYR A 89 -2.88 10.57 9.43
C TYR A 89 -1.43 10.98 9.76
N ASP A 90 -1.23 12.10 10.45
CA ASP A 90 0.09 12.59 10.84
C ASP A 90 0.77 11.59 11.80
N HIS A 91 0.04 11.08 12.79
CA HIS A 91 0.52 10.04 13.70
C HIS A 91 0.94 8.76 12.97
N ALA A 92 0.16 8.31 11.98
CA ALA A 92 0.51 7.13 11.19
C ALA A 92 1.84 7.32 10.44
N LYS A 93 2.10 8.52 9.91
CA LYS A 93 3.38 8.85 9.28
C LYS A 93 4.53 8.78 10.28
N ASP A 94 4.34 9.32 11.47
CA ASP A 94 5.35 9.33 12.53
C ASP A 94 5.68 7.91 13.02
N THR A 95 4.69 7.01 13.04
CA THR A 95 4.87 5.57 13.34
C THR A 95 5.57 4.80 12.21
N GLY A 96 5.85 5.46 11.08
CA GLY A 96 6.63 4.91 9.97
C GLY A 96 5.81 4.36 8.81
N VAL A 97 4.52 4.71 8.69
CA VAL A 97 3.71 4.44 7.49
C VAL A 97 4.14 5.40 6.39
N LYS A 98 4.63 4.86 5.27
CA LYS A 98 5.04 5.66 4.10
C LYS A 98 3.82 6.00 3.26
N TYR A 99 3.75 7.23 2.77
CA TYR A 99 2.69 7.68 1.86
C TYR A 99 3.31 8.14 0.56
N VAL A 100 2.97 7.47 -0.54
CA VAL A 100 3.50 7.76 -1.87
C VAL A 100 2.37 8.28 -2.76
N ARG A 101 2.57 9.46 -3.33
CA ARG A 101 1.58 10.05 -4.23
C ARG A 101 1.74 9.52 -5.64
N GLY A 102 0.91 8.55 -5.98
CA GLY A 102 0.85 7.94 -7.29
C GLY A 102 -0.21 6.85 -7.31
N ARG A 103 -0.94 6.75 -8.42
CA ARG A 103 -1.84 5.62 -8.67
C ARG A 103 -1.04 4.54 -9.42
N PRO A 104 -0.89 3.32 -8.87
CA PRO A 104 -0.26 2.23 -9.59
C PRO A 104 -1.00 1.93 -10.89
N SER A 105 -0.25 1.77 -11.98
CA SER A 105 -0.79 1.46 -13.31
C SER A 105 -1.00 -0.03 -13.50
N SER A 106 -0.10 -0.86 -12.96
CA SER A 106 -0.14 -2.31 -13.12
C SER A 106 0.51 -3.03 -11.93
N ILE A 107 0.00 -4.22 -11.64
CA ILE A 107 0.49 -5.13 -10.61
C ILE A 107 0.92 -6.41 -11.31
N TYR A 108 2.16 -6.84 -11.09
CA TYR A 108 2.73 -8.04 -11.68
C TYR A 108 3.06 -9.05 -10.59
N GLU A 109 2.70 -10.31 -10.81
CA GLU A 109 3.12 -11.41 -9.94
C GLU A 109 4.42 -12.02 -10.47
N ASN A 110 5.45 -12.08 -9.62
CA ASN A 110 6.72 -12.71 -9.95
C ASN A 110 6.66 -14.23 -9.69
N LYS A 111 7.63 -14.97 -10.24
CA LYS A 111 7.78 -16.42 -10.03
C LYS A 111 7.84 -16.84 -8.55
N ASN A 112 8.31 -15.95 -7.68
CA ASN A 112 8.40 -16.17 -6.23
C ASN A 112 7.10 -15.83 -5.47
N LYS A 113 5.98 -15.65 -6.19
CA LYS A 113 4.69 -15.16 -5.67
C LYS A 113 4.78 -13.79 -4.99
N SER A 114 5.83 -13.01 -5.23
CA SER A 114 5.92 -11.62 -4.79
C SER A 114 5.23 -10.72 -5.80
N LEU A 115 4.63 -9.62 -5.33
CA LEU A 115 3.96 -8.65 -6.20
C LEU A 115 4.88 -7.45 -6.44
N SER A 116 5.04 -7.09 -7.71
CA SER A 116 5.71 -5.86 -8.15
C SER A 116 4.66 -4.87 -8.65
N LEU A 117 4.85 -3.59 -8.34
CA LEU A 117 3.95 -2.51 -8.71
C LEU A 117 4.68 -1.56 -9.66
N SER A 118 4.02 -1.15 -10.74
CA SER A 118 4.48 -0.04 -11.58
C SER A 118 3.66 1.20 -11.25
N LEU A 119 4.33 2.29 -10.93
CA LEU A 119 3.70 3.57 -10.65
C LEU A 119 4.58 4.72 -11.14
N ILE A 120 3.92 5.80 -11.55
CA ILE A 120 4.59 7.07 -11.82
C ILE A 120 4.38 7.92 -10.58
N GLU A 121 5.45 8.17 -9.84
CA GLU A 121 5.37 9.01 -8.67
C GLU A 121 5.21 10.47 -9.09
N THR A 122 4.11 11.09 -8.68
CA THR A 122 3.81 12.48 -9.06
C THR A 122 4.52 13.49 -8.15
N THR A 123 5.13 13.01 -7.05
CA THR A 123 5.90 13.80 -6.08
C THR A 123 7.40 13.87 -6.36
N ALA A 124 7.92 13.04 -7.28
CA ALA A 124 9.35 12.87 -7.53
C ALA A 124 10.02 13.98 -8.37
N PHE A 125 9.44 15.19 -8.46
CA PHE A 125 10.23 16.37 -8.86
C PHE A 125 11.13 16.89 -7.74
N ALA A 126 11.01 16.34 -6.52
CA ALA A 126 11.95 16.56 -5.43
C ALA A 126 12.38 15.21 -4.83
N ALA A 127 13.66 14.90 -5.02
CA ALA A 127 14.47 13.90 -4.34
C ALA A 127 14.26 12.40 -4.68
N ALA A 128 15.26 11.91 -5.42
CA ALA A 128 15.82 10.57 -5.44
C ALA A 128 15.06 9.45 -6.18
N PRO A 129 15.73 8.73 -7.09
CA PRO A 129 15.14 7.60 -7.81
C PRO A 129 14.94 6.45 -6.82
N LEU A 130 13.68 6.11 -6.53
CA LEU A 130 13.35 4.82 -5.94
C LEU A 130 13.66 3.74 -6.97
N ALA A 131 14.90 3.22 -6.87
CA ALA A 131 15.42 1.97 -7.43
C ALA A 131 14.59 1.34 -8.54
N MET A 132 14.72 1.91 -9.73
CA MET A 132 14.62 1.15 -10.97
C MET A 132 15.92 0.33 -11.08
N GLU A 133 16.02 -0.78 -10.33
CA GLU A 133 17.07 -1.77 -10.57
C GLU A 133 16.74 -2.51 -11.87
N THR A 134 17.06 -1.84 -12.97
CA THR A 134 17.37 -2.50 -14.23
C THR A 134 18.66 -3.28 -14.00
N LEU A 135 18.55 -4.59 -13.80
CA LEU A 135 19.69 -5.47 -13.99
C LEU A 135 19.99 -5.55 -15.49
N SER A 136 20.64 -4.51 -16.02
CA SER A 136 21.36 -4.57 -17.30
C SER A 136 22.62 -5.39 -17.07
N GLY A 137 22.49 -6.71 -17.24
CA GLY A 137 23.58 -7.66 -17.07
C GLY A 137 23.37 -8.90 -17.92
N ILE A 138 23.10 -8.72 -19.22
CA ILE A 138 23.33 -9.79 -20.20
C ILE A 138 24.12 -9.18 -21.35
N SER A 139 25.41 -9.48 -21.31
CA SER A 139 26.38 -9.28 -22.38
C SER A 139 25.86 -9.90 -23.68
N PHE A 140 25.72 -9.09 -24.71
CA PHE A 140 25.81 -9.57 -26.08
C PHE A 140 27.28 -9.57 -26.47
N GLY A 141 27.76 -10.73 -26.90
CA GLY A 141 28.97 -10.82 -27.71
C GLY A 141 29.32 -12.28 -28.02
N PRO A 142 30.20 -12.51 -28.99
CA PRO A 142 30.35 -11.76 -30.25
C PRO A 142 29.32 -12.17 -31.31
#